data_AF-A0A9X2Y1F0-F1
#
_entry.id   AF-A0A9X2Y1F0-F1
#
_cell.length_a   1.000
_cell.length_b   1.000
_cell.length_c   1.000
_cell.angle_alpha   90.00
_cell.angle_beta   90.00
_cell.angle_gamma   90.00
#
_symmetry.space_group_name_H-M   'P 1'
#
loop_
_entity.id
_entity.type
_entity.pdbx_description
1 polymer ?
#
loop_
_entity_poly.entity_id
_entity_poly.type
_entity_poly.pdbx_seq_one_letter_code
_entity_poly.pdbx_strand_id
1 'polypeptide(L)'
;ESVDDLDDEVVDTLLSRLTFQTASADDGADLASAVGTAREDVGADARTVIYLSVPPTAMESMITMLGREGLADDARLIIEKPFGTTW
;
A
#
# COMPACT_ATOMS: atom_id res chain seq x y z
N GLU A 1 -6.45 24.73 3.79
CA GLU A 1 -5.32 25.46 4.35
C GLU A 1 -4.11 25.09 3.50
N SER A 2 -3.53 26.04 2.75
CA SER A 2 -2.26 25.83 2.06
C SER A 2 -1.15 26.02 3.08
N VAL A 3 -0.15 25.15 3.06
CA VAL A 3 1.05 25.34 3.89
C VAL A 3 1.94 26.31 3.11
N ASP A 4 1.94 27.59 3.50
CA ASP A 4 2.62 28.66 2.74
C ASP A 4 4.15 28.67 2.93
N ASP A 5 4.71 27.85 3.83
CA ASP A 5 6.15 27.67 4.08
C ASP A 5 6.52 26.18 4.03
N LEU A 6 6.48 25.57 2.84
CA LEU A 6 7.02 24.23 2.60
C LEU A 6 8.49 24.33 2.22
N ASP A 7 9.33 23.53 2.87
CA ASP A 7 10.73 23.36 2.48
C ASP A 7 10.80 22.47 1.23
N ASP A 8 11.19 23.06 0.10
CA ASP A 8 11.27 22.37 -1.19
C ASP A 8 12.19 21.14 -1.16
N GLU A 9 13.28 21.16 -0.37
CA GLU A 9 14.20 20.03 -0.26
C GLU A 9 13.53 18.84 0.45
N VAL A 10 12.72 19.13 1.47
CA VAL A 10 11.94 18.12 2.19
C VAL A 10 10.86 17.54 1.28
N VAL A 11 10.17 18.40 0.51
CA VAL A 11 9.14 17.97 -0.44
C VAL A 11 9.74 17.08 -1.52
N ASP A 12 10.84 17.49 -2.15
CA ASP A 12 11.52 16.71 -3.19
C ASP A 12 12.00 15.35 -2.65
N THR A 13 12.55 15.34 -1.42
CA THR A 13 12.96 14.11 -0.75
C THR A 13 11.78 13.17 -0.51
N LEU A 14 10.61 13.69 -0.13
CA LEU A 14 9.41 12.88 0.06
C LEU A 14 8.88 12.36 -1.28
N LEU A 15 8.72 13.24 -2.27
CA LEU A 15 8.14 12.90 -3.56
C LEU A 15 9.00 11.91 -4.36
N SER A 16 10.33 12.00 -4.25
CA SER A 16 11.25 11.03 -4.87
C SER A 16 11.10 9.59 -4.38
N ARG A 17 10.42 9.37 -3.25
CA ARG A 17 10.16 8.04 -2.66
C ARG A 17 8.76 7.51 -3.00
N LEU A 18 7.92 8.29 -3.68
CA LEU A 18 6.57 7.88 -4.04
C LEU A 18 6.55 7.23 -5.42
N THR A 19 5.93 6.05 -5.49
CA THR A 19 5.68 5.33 -6.73
C THR A 19 4.20 4.98 -6.83
N PHE A 20 3.69 4.86 -8.05
CA PHE A 20 2.31 4.47 -8.31
C PHE A 20 2.26 3.24 -9.20
N GLN A 21 1.44 2.26 -8.82
CA GLN A 21 1.21 1.03 -9.58
C GLN A 21 -0.29 0.70 -9.55
N THR A 22 -0.86 0.37 -10.70
CA THR A 22 -2.25 -0.09 -10.79
C THR A 22 -2.36 -1.55 -10.40
N ALA A 23 -3.45 -1.91 -9.71
CA ALA A 23 -3.81 -3.28 -9.39
C ALA A 23 -5.34 -3.40 -9.28
N SER A 24 -5.84 -4.63 -9.38
CA SER A 24 -7.23 -5.00 -9.14
C SER A 24 -7.30 -6.23 -8.25
N ALA A 25 -8.50 -6.64 -7.85
CA ALA A 25 -8.66 -7.89 -7.09
C ALA A 25 -8.26 -9.14 -7.89
N ASP A 26 -8.30 -9.08 -9.22
CA ASP A 26 -7.98 -10.20 -10.09
C ASP A 26 -6.52 -10.17 -10.55
N ASP A 27 -5.85 -9.01 -10.52
CA ASP A 27 -4.50 -8.81 -11.02
C ASP A 27 -3.69 -7.88 -10.10
N GLY A 28 -2.68 -8.44 -9.44
CA GLY A 28 -1.79 -7.73 -8.53
C GLY A 28 -0.31 -8.06 -8.71
N ALA A 29 0.06 -8.78 -9.78
CA ALA A 29 1.43 -9.26 -9.96
C ALA A 29 2.43 -8.10 -10.09
N ASP A 30 2.08 -7.07 -10.86
CA ASP A 30 2.93 -5.89 -11.01
C ASP A 30 3.04 -5.08 -9.70
N LEU A 31 1.98 -5.06 -8.88
CA LEU A 31 2.04 -4.46 -7.54
C LEU A 31 2.98 -5.23 -6.63
N ALA A 32 2.95 -6.56 -6.65
CA ALA A 32 3.87 -7.41 -5.90
C ALA A 32 5.33 -7.17 -6.32
N SER A 33 5.58 -7.09 -7.63
CA SER A 33 6.89 -6.75 -8.19
C SER A 33 7.37 -5.38 -7.72
N ALA A 34 6.52 -4.35 -7.81
CA ALA A 34 6.86 -2.99 -7.39
C ALA A 34 7.17 -2.90 -5.88
N VAL A 35 6.40 -3.60 -5.04
CA VAL A 35 6.66 -3.66 -3.59
C VAL A 35 7.95 -4.42 -3.31
N GLY A 36 8.25 -5.49 -4.05
CA GLY A 36 9.51 -6.22 -3.96
C GLY A 36 10.73 -5.32 -4.18
N THR A 37 10.75 -4.60 -5.31
CA THR A 37 11.80 -3.63 -5.63
C THR A 37 11.91 -2.55 -4.54
N ALA A 38 10.80 -1.98 -4.09
CA ALA A 38 10.81 -0.96 -3.05
C ALA A 38 11.36 -1.49 -1.71
N ARG A 39 11.11 -2.75 -1.35
CA ARG A 39 11.70 -3.37 -0.15
C ARG A 39 13.21 -3.54 -0.29
N GLU A 40 13.69 -3.94 -1.46
CA GLU A 40 15.12 -4.06 -1.75
C GLU A 40 15.83 -2.70 -1.63
N ASP A 41 15.21 -1.63 -2.16
CA ASP A 41 15.73 -0.26 -2.09
C ASP A 41 15.80 0.28 -0.66
N VAL A 42 14.84 -0.10 0.21
CA VAL A 42 14.84 0.28 1.64
C VAL A 42 15.86 -0.55 2.44
N GLY A 43 16.04 -1.82 2.09
CA GLY A 43 17.04 -2.72 2.68
C GLY A 43 16.47 -3.90 3.46
N ALA A 44 17.37 -4.74 3.98
CA ALA A 44 17.05 -6.06 4.54
C ALA A 44 16.05 -6.06 5.71
N ASP A 45 15.97 -4.97 6.48
CA ASP A 45 15.06 -4.82 7.62
C ASP A 45 13.72 -4.15 7.26
N ALA A 46 13.45 -3.93 5.97
CA ALA A 46 12.22 -3.30 5.51
C ALA A 46 10.98 -4.07 5.97
N ARG A 47 10.01 -3.34 6.54
CA ARG A 47 8.70 -3.86 6.94
C ARG A 47 7.62 -3.24 6.07
N THR A 48 6.74 -4.08 5.53
CA THR A 48 5.62 -3.61 4.71
C THR A 48 4.42 -3.28 5.58
N VAL A 49 3.90 -2.07 5.43
CA VAL A 49 2.59 -1.66 5.97
C VAL A 49 1.66 -1.41 4.80
N ILE A 50 0.53 -2.12 4.77
CA ILE A 50 -0.51 -1.97 3.77
C ILE A 50 -1.64 -1.16 4.39
N TYR A 51 -1.87 0.04 3.89
CA TYR A 51 -3.02 0.86 4.27
C TYR A 51 -4.14 0.67 3.24
N LEU A 52 -5.12 -0.16 3.58
CA LEU A 52 -6.18 -0.56 2.65
C LEU A 52 -7.35 0.42 2.71
N SER A 53 -7.25 1.51 1.94
CA SER A 53 -8.25 2.57 1.85
C SER A 53 -9.28 2.35 0.74
N VAL A 54 -9.93 1.17 0.73
CA VAL A 54 -10.95 0.80 -0.27
C VAL A 54 -12.34 0.70 0.39
N PRO A 55 -13.44 0.83 -0.38
CA PRO A 55 -14.79 0.61 0.14
C PRO A 55 -14.93 -0.79 0.79
N PRO A 56 -15.77 -0.96 1.83
CA PRO A 56 -15.92 -2.25 2.53
C PRO A 56 -16.28 -3.42 1.59
N THR A 57 -17.07 -3.16 0.55
CA THR A 57 -17.49 -4.17 -0.43
C THR A 57 -16.36 -4.70 -1.32
N ALA A 58 -15.24 -3.97 -1.43
CA ALA A 58 -14.06 -4.38 -2.19
C ALA A 58 -12.95 -4.95 -1.30
N MET A 59 -13.13 -4.91 0.03
CA MET A 59 -12.08 -5.21 0.97
C MET A 59 -11.68 -6.70 0.96
N GLU A 60 -12.66 -7.61 0.96
CA GLU A 60 -12.42 -9.06 0.97
C GLU A 60 -11.66 -9.51 -0.29
N SER A 61 -12.06 -9.02 -1.46
CA SER A 61 -11.41 -9.37 -2.73
C SER A 61 -10.00 -8.80 -2.82
N MET A 62 -9.77 -7.58 -2.33
CA MET A 62 -8.42 -6.99 -2.25
C MET A 62 -7.53 -7.75 -1.28
N ILE A 63 -8.02 -8.13 -0.09
CA ILE A 63 -7.24 -8.93 0.87
C ILE A 63 -6.89 -10.30 0.28
N THR A 64 -7.84 -10.93 -0.41
CA THR A 64 -7.60 -12.21 -1.09
C THR A 64 -6.50 -12.08 -2.14
N MET A 65 -6.51 -11.01 -2.94
CA MET A 65 -5.45 -10.70 -3.89
C MET A 65 -4.10 -10.51 -3.18
N LEU A 66 -4.04 -9.67 -2.15
CA LEU A 66 -2.80 -9.42 -1.41
C LEU A 66 -2.19 -10.71 -0.82
N GLY A 67 -3.04 -11.62 -0.33
CA GLY A 67 -2.61 -12.93 0.14
C GLY A 67 -2.11 -13.83 -0.99
N ARG A 68 -2.83 -13.87 -2.13
CA ARG A 68 -2.43 -14.66 -3.31
C ARG A 68 -1.08 -14.24 -3.88
N GLU A 69 -0.81 -12.94 -3.93
CA GLU A 69 0.44 -12.39 -4.46
C GLU A 69 1.58 -12.34 -3.42
N GLY A 70 1.37 -12.86 -2.19
CA GLY A 70 2.37 -12.86 -1.11
C GLY A 70 2.65 -11.48 -0.49
N LEU A 71 1.91 -10.44 -0.87
CA LEU A 71 2.06 -9.09 -0.34
C LEU A 71 1.75 -8.98 1.16
N ALA A 72 0.93 -9.90 1.68
CA ALA A 72 0.61 -9.97 3.10
C ALA A 72 1.72 -10.61 3.97
N ASP A 73 2.73 -11.22 3.35
CA ASP A 73 3.80 -11.93 4.07
C ASP A 73 4.69 -10.93 4.83
N ASP A 74 4.79 -11.16 6.14
CA ASP A 74 5.52 -10.29 7.06
C ASP A 74 5.07 -8.80 7.04
N ALA A 75 3.83 -8.57 6.61
CA ALA A 75 3.24 -7.24 6.54
C ALA A 75 2.40 -6.91 7.79
N ARG A 76 1.99 -5.65 7.89
CA ARG A 76 0.91 -5.18 8.77
C ARG A 76 -0.16 -4.54 7.90
N LEU A 77 -1.41 -4.93 8.13
CA LEU A 77 -2.56 -4.41 7.39
C LEU A 77 -3.34 -3.44 8.27
N ILE A 78 -3.53 -2.22 7.78
CA ILE A 78 -4.41 -1.21 8.38
C ILE A 78 -5.67 -1.19 7.53
N ILE A 79 -6.81 -1.38 8.19
CA ILE A 79 -8.13 -1.48 7.56
C ILE A 79 -9.03 -0.42 8.15
N GLU A 80 -9.81 0.22 7.29
CA GLU A 80 -10.85 1.14 7.69
C GLU A 80 -12.16 0.43 8.06
N LYS A 81 -12.79 0.92 9.13
CA LYS A 81 -14.15 0.51 9.52
C LYS A 81 -15.17 0.98 8.46
N PRO A 82 -16.32 0.31 8.30
CA PRO A 82 -16.81 -0.84 9.07
C PRO A 82 -16.29 -2.21 8.58
N PHE A 83 -16.18 -3.16 9.52
CA PHE A 83 -15.92 -4.57 9.22
C PHE A 83 -17.25 -5.29 9.01
N GLY A 84 -17.58 -5.60 7.76
CA GLY A 84 -18.88 -6.17 7.40
C GLY A 84 -20.02 -5.17 7.54
N THR A 85 -21.18 -5.53 6.98
CA THR A 85 -22.40 -4.70 7.01
C THR A 85 -23.61 -5.39 7.63
N THR A 86 -23.47 -6.66 8.05
CA THR A 86 -24.58 -7.49 8.55
C THR A 86 -24.08 -8.47 9.62
N TRP A 87 -24.76 -8.51 10.77
CA TRP A 87 -24.66 -9.58 11.78
C TRP A 87 -25.82 -10.57 11.58
#